data_AF-A0A2V8ICL7-F1
#
_entry.id   AF-A0A2V8ICL7-F1
#
_cell.length_a   1.000
_cell.length_b   1.000
_cell.length_c   1.000
_cell.angle_alpha   90.00
_cell.angle_beta   90.00
_cell.angle_gamma   90.00
#
_symmetry.space_group_name_H-M   'P 1'
#
loop_
_entity.id
_entity.type
_entity.pdbx_description
1 polymer ?
#
loop_
_entity_poly.entity_id
_entity_poly.type
_entity_poly.pdbx_seq_one_letter_code
_entity_poly.pdbx_strand_id
1 'polypeptide(L)'
;MRLATTFVIIAAIVVWISPAIAQQGGANFAATLKEAAVQPTPRTPDGHPDLTGYWAPDRRFVGFDTVPIERSADGKTVVYAERDAPELDARAQPNFKARAADTSRRPPYKPEFVKKQRELMYTASRVDPGIHCYPAGVPRVGAPSEIVQTPNSVYLMYADERDE
;
A
#
# COMPACT_ATOMS: atom_id res chain seq x y z
N MET A 1 20.03 46.40 -41.62
CA MET A 1 19.04 46.23 -40.54
C MET A 1 18.50 44.80 -40.63
N ARG A 2 19.11 43.73 -40.10
CA ARG A 2 19.64 43.53 -38.74
C ARG A 2 18.67 44.07 -37.71
N LEU A 3 17.65 43.28 -37.34
CA LEU A 3 16.96 43.27 -36.03
C LEU A 3 15.66 42.42 -36.00
N ALA A 4 15.24 41.77 -37.09
CA ALA A 4 13.95 41.06 -37.15
C ALA A 4 14.02 39.53 -37.09
N THR A 5 15.19 38.92 -36.86
CA THR A 5 15.38 37.45 -36.85
C THR A 5 15.73 36.86 -35.48
N THR A 6 15.79 37.68 -34.43
CA THR A 6 16.24 37.25 -33.08
C THR A 6 15.12 37.00 -32.08
N PHE A 7 13.85 37.23 -32.44
CA PHE A 7 12.70 37.07 -31.52
C PHE A 7 11.94 35.75 -31.66
N VAL A 8 12.18 34.95 -32.69
CA VAL A 8 11.48 33.66 -32.90
C VAL A 8 12.20 32.48 -32.22
N ILE A 9 13.47 32.63 -31.83
CA ILE A 9 14.26 31.52 -31.25
C ILE A 9 14.08 31.41 -29.72
N ILE A 10 13.67 32.48 -29.03
CA ILE A 10 13.49 32.44 -27.56
C ILE A 10 12.11 31.86 -27.16
N ALA A 11 11.09 31.98 -28.02
CA ALA A 11 9.77 31.41 -27.76
C ALA A 11 9.71 29.87 -27.94
N ALA A 12 10.68 29.28 -28.66
CA ALA A 12 10.72 27.84 -28.92
C ALA A 12 11.45 27.03 -27.84
N ILE A 13 12.24 27.67 -26.98
CA ILE A 13 13.00 26.99 -25.91
C ILE A 13 12.21 26.90 -24.60
N VAL A 14 11.19 27.73 -24.40
CA VAL A 14 10.35 27.71 -23.18
C VAL A 14 9.21 26.67 -23.25
N VAL A 15 8.96 26.06 -24.42
CA VAL A 15 7.90 25.06 -24.63
C VAL A 15 8.45 23.61 -24.65
N TRP A 16 9.67 23.39 -24.16
CA TRP A 16 10.27 22.05 -24.00
C TRP A 16 10.64 21.71 -22.55
N ILE A 17 10.15 22.47 -21.57
CA ILE A 17 10.14 22.01 -20.18
C ILE A 17 8.88 21.17 -20.02
N SER A 18 9.04 19.89 -20.35
CA SER A 18 8.06 18.82 -20.12
C SER A 18 7.42 18.95 -18.73
N PRO A 19 6.15 18.54 -18.53
CA PRO A 19 5.59 18.33 -17.21
C PRO A 19 6.20 17.04 -16.64
N ALA A 20 7.51 17.01 -16.41
CA ALA A 20 8.20 15.90 -15.76
C ALA A 20 7.96 15.88 -14.23
N ILE A 21 7.22 16.86 -13.71
CA ILE A 21 6.91 16.97 -12.28
C ILE A 21 5.73 16.04 -11.88
N ALA A 22 4.99 15.48 -12.85
CA ALA A 22 3.82 14.64 -12.55
C ALA A 22 4.11 13.13 -12.46
N GLN A 23 5.32 12.66 -12.75
CA GLN A 23 5.66 11.21 -12.74
C GLN A 23 6.60 10.76 -11.60
N GLN A 24 7.08 11.69 -10.77
CA GLN A 24 8.11 11.38 -9.76
C GLN A 24 7.61 10.52 -8.59
N GLY A 25 6.30 10.43 -8.34
CA GLY A 25 5.78 9.57 -7.27
C GLY A 25 5.93 8.07 -7.54
N GLY A 26 5.59 7.61 -8.75
CA GLY A 26 5.61 6.19 -9.11
C GLY A 26 6.93 5.69 -9.69
N ALA A 27 7.69 6.55 -10.37
CA ALA A 27 8.97 6.18 -10.97
C ALA A 27 10.06 5.88 -9.93
N ASN A 28 10.01 6.54 -8.77
CA ASN A 28 10.97 6.35 -7.68
C ASN A 28 10.83 4.96 -7.04
N PHE A 29 9.61 4.48 -6.78
CA PHE A 29 9.42 3.17 -6.13
C PHE A 29 9.90 1.99 -6.98
N ALA A 30 9.57 1.97 -8.28
CA ALA A 30 10.01 0.89 -9.17
C ALA A 30 11.54 0.88 -9.37
N ALA A 31 12.17 2.06 -9.39
CA ALA A 31 13.63 2.17 -9.44
C ALA A 31 14.27 1.67 -8.13
N THR A 32 13.75 2.09 -6.97
CA THR A 32 14.21 1.62 -5.65
C THR A 32 14.04 0.11 -5.49
N LEU A 33 12.92 -0.48 -5.96
CA LEU A 33 12.74 -1.93 -5.94
C LEU A 33 13.77 -2.67 -6.81
N LYS A 34 14.07 -2.15 -8.00
CA LYS A 34 15.10 -2.74 -8.88
C LYS A 34 16.49 -2.65 -8.25
N GLU A 35 16.81 -1.53 -7.62
CA GLU A 35 18.08 -1.33 -6.91
C GLU A 35 18.20 -2.28 -5.72
N ALA A 36 17.15 -2.39 -4.90
CA ALA A 36 17.11 -3.30 -3.75
C ALA A 36 17.20 -4.77 -4.17
N ALA A 37 16.60 -5.15 -5.31
CA ALA A 37 16.63 -6.53 -5.81
C ALA A 37 18.04 -7.04 -6.19
N VAL A 38 18.99 -6.14 -6.42
CA VAL A 38 20.39 -6.50 -6.73
C VAL A 38 21.21 -6.68 -5.44
N GLN A 39 20.75 -6.15 -4.31
CA GLN A 39 21.46 -6.28 -3.05
C GLN A 39 21.37 -7.72 -2.51
N PRO A 40 22.46 -8.28 -1.98
CA PRO A 40 22.42 -9.61 -1.38
C PRO A 40 21.48 -9.61 -0.18
N THR A 41 20.64 -10.64 -0.05
CA THR A 41 19.78 -10.82 1.13
C THR A 41 20.66 -10.95 2.37
N PRO A 42 20.49 -10.10 3.40
CA PRO A 42 21.19 -10.27 4.67
C PRO A 42 20.98 -11.67 5.25
N ARG A 43 22.04 -12.25 5.80
CA ARG A 43 22.02 -13.61 6.36
C ARG A 43 22.52 -13.61 7.79
N THR A 44 21.92 -14.46 8.61
CA THR A 44 22.40 -14.82 9.95
C THR A 44 23.69 -15.65 9.85
N PRO A 45 24.45 -15.82 10.95
CA PRO A 45 25.68 -16.63 10.96
C PRO A 45 25.50 -18.09 10.54
N ASP A 46 24.30 -18.66 10.71
CA ASP A 46 23.90 -20.00 10.28
C ASP A 46 23.31 -20.04 8.86
N GLY A 47 23.33 -18.90 8.15
CA GLY A 47 23.02 -18.80 6.71
C GLY A 47 21.55 -18.61 6.37
N HIS A 48 20.66 -18.50 7.36
CA HIS A 48 19.25 -18.15 7.15
C HIS A 48 19.09 -16.66 6.80
N PRO A 49 18.02 -16.25 6.11
CA PRO A 49 17.71 -14.83 5.93
C PRO A 49 17.57 -14.14 7.28
N ASP A 50 18.27 -13.02 7.48
CA ASP A 50 18.10 -12.18 8.65
C ASP A 50 16.89 -11.26 8.44
N LEU A 51 15.84 -11.52 9.21
CA LEU A 51 14.60 -10.75 9.21
C LEU A 51 14.58 -9.67 10.30
N THR A 52 15.64 -9.55 11.09
CA THR A 52 15.69 -8.63 12.22
C THR A 52 15.55 -7.19 11.72
N GLY A 53 14.57 -6.45 12.27
CA GLY A 53 14.34 -5.06 11.90
C GLY A 53 12.92 -4.59 12.16
N TYR A 54 12.70 -3.31 11.85
CA TYR A 54 11.40 -2.65 11.91
C TYR A 54 10.70 -2.74 10.55
N TRP A 55 9.53 -3.38 10.54
CA TRP A 55 8.72 -3.71 9.38
C TRP A 55 7.37 -2.99 9.36
N ALA A 56 7.09 -2.16 10.36
CA ALA A 56 5.86 -1.40 10.36
C ALA A 56 5.82 -0.53 9.10
N PRO A 57 4.64 -0.37 8.49
CA PRO A 57 4.49 0.52 7.37
C PRO A 57 5.00 1.91 7.77
N ASP A 58 5.83 2.54 6.93
CA ASP A 58 5.91 4.00 6.93
C ASP A 58 4.45 4.49 6.83
N ARG A 59 4.05 5.50 7.61
CA ARG A 59 2.65 5.99 7.69
C ARG A 59 1.98 6.25 6.33
N ARG A 60 2.80 6.34 5.28
CA ARG A 60 2.42 6.37 3.86
C ARG A 60 1.74 5.09 3.32
N PHE A 61 1.86 3.95 3.99
CA PHE A 61 1.29 2.66 3.53
C PHE A 61 -0.13 2.41 4.07
N VAL A 62 -0.58 3.17 5.08
CA VAL A 62 -1.86 2.95 5.76
C VAL A 62 -3.00 3.64 5.00
N GLY A 63 -3.14 3.40 3.69
CA GLY A 63 -4.35 3.72 2.91
C GLY A 63 -4.76 5.21 2.77
N PHE A 64 -4.32 6.11 3.64
CA PHE A 64 -4.70 7.51 3.66
C PHE A 64 -3.93 8.33 2.61
N ASP A 65 -2.78 7.84 2.14
CA ASP A 65 -2.03 8.44 1.04
C ASP A 65 -2.65 8.19 -0.35
N THR A 66 -3.68 7.35 -0.44
CA THR A 66 -4.42 7.15 -1.69
C THR A 66 -5.61 8.08 -1.86
N VAL A 67 -5.91 8.92 -0.87
CA VAL A 67 -6.87 10.01 -1.04
C VAL A 67 -6.20 11.05 -1.94
N PRO A 68 -6.72 11.34 -3.14
CA PRO A 68 -6.15 12.39 -3.98
C PRO A 68 -6.15 13.70 -3.20
N ILE A 69 -4.94 14.22 -2.96
CA ILE A 69 -4.74 15.48 -2.26
C ILE A 69 -4.55 16.56 -3.31
N GLU A 70 -5.56 17.42 -3.48
CA GLU A 70 -5.39 18.64 -4.26
C GLU A 70 -4.87 19.73 -3.33
N ARG A 71 -3.61 20.13 -3.54
CA ARG A 71 -3.04 21.30 -2.88
C ARG A 71 -3.30 22.53 -3.73
N SER A 72 -3.83 23.58 -3.12
CA SER A 72 -3.93 24.90 -3.75
C SER A 72 -2.53 25.36 -4.21
N ALA A 73 -2.48 26.15 -5.27
CA ALA A 73 -1.23 26.69 -5.82
C ALA A 73 -0.43 27.51 -4.80
N ASP A 74 -1.08 28.08 -3.79
CA ASP A 74 -0.44 28.81 -2.69
C ASP A 74 0.06 27.91 -1.54
N GLY A 75 -0.20 26.59 -1.63
CA GLY A 75 0.19 25.58 -0.65
C GLY A 75 -0.55 25.65 0.69
N LYS A 76 -1.52 26.56 0.85
CA LYS A 76 -2.19 26.81 2.14
C LYS A 76 -3.43 25.94 2.35
N THR A 77 -4.05 25.50 1.26
CA THR A 77 -5.25 24.66 1.31
C THR A 77 -4.95 23.27 0.81
N VAL A 78 -5.33 22.29 1.60
CA VAL A 78 -5.27 20.86 1.28
C VAL A 78 -6.72 20.39 1.16
N VAL A 79 -7.16 20.06 -0.05
CA VAL A 79 -8.46 19.44 -0.28
C VAL A 79 -8.25 17.94 -0.32
N TYR A 80 -8.80 17.27 0.67
CA TYR A 80 -8.95 15.82 0.65
C TYR A 80 -10.17 15.52 -0.20
N ALA A 81 -9.99 14.91 -1.37
CA ALA A 81 -11.13 14.39 -2.11
C ALA A 81 -11.70 13.20 -1.34
N GLU A 82 -12.69 13.45 -0.46
CA GLU A 82 -13.56 12.39 0.05
C GLU A 82 -14.25 11.77 -1.15
N ARG A 83 -13.66 10.70 -1.68
CA ARG A 83 -14.36 9.80 -2.58
C ARG A 83 -15.38 9.12 -1.66
N ASP A 84 -16.63 9.60 -1.66
CA ASP A 84 -17.80 8.91 -1.09
C ASP A 84 -17.59 7.42 -1.23
N ALA A 85 -17.22 6.69 -0.16
CA ALA A 85 -16.50 5.42 -0.25
C ALA A 85 -17.20 4.41 -1.18
N PRO A 86 -16.89 4.37 -2.49
CA PRO A 86 -17.63 3.56 -3.44
C PRO A 86 -17.18 2.10 -3.29
N GLU A 87 -16.01 1.88 -2.66
CA GLU A 87 -15.56 0.58 -2.19
C GLU A 87 -16.56 -0.11 -1.25
N LEU A 88 -17.39 0.64 -0.51
CA LEU A 88 -18.38 0.03 0.39
C LEU A 88 -19.66 -0.41 -0.34
N ASP A 89 -19.95 0.14 -1.51
CA ASP A 89 -21.02 -0.35 -2.38
C ASP A 89 -20.46 -1.39 -3.36
N ALA A 90 -20.70 -2.66 -3.07
CA ALA A 90 -20.30 -3.78 -3.93
C ALA A 90 -20.81 -3.64 -5.39
N ARG A 91 -21.84 -2.83 -5.65
CA ARG A 91 -22.35 -2.53 -7.00
C ARG A 91 -21.59 -1.40 -7.70
N ALA A 92 -20.99 -0.48 -6.94
CA ALA A 92 -20.16 0.61 -7.45
C ALA A 92 -18.70 0.20 -7.66
N GLN A 93 -18.28 -0.94 -7.10
CA GLN A 93 -16.93 -1.44 -7.29
C GLN A 93 -16.68 -1.88 -8.75
N PRO A 94 -15.83 -1.16 -9.53
CA PRO A 94 -15.45 -1.61 -10.86
C PRO A 94 -14.83 -3.01 -10.77
N ASN A 95 -15.25 -3.90 -11.67
CA ASN A 95 -14.80 -5.29 -11.75
C ASN A 95 -15.19 -6.22 -10.58
N PHE A 96 -16.14 -5.87 -9.70
CA PHE A 96 -16.58 -6.78 -8.62
C PHE A 96 -16.96 -8.17 -9.14
N LYS A 97 -17.80 -8.24 -10.19
CA LYS A 97 -18.21 -9.52 -10.79
C LYS A 97 -17.02 -10.32 -11.33
N ALA A 98 -16.07 -9.66 -11.98
CA ALA A 98 -14.87 -10.30 -12.52
C ALA A 98 -13.97 -10.84 -11.40
N ARG A 99 -13.76 -10.08 -10.31
CA ARG A 99 -12.99 -10.55 -9.14
C ARG A 99 -13.72 -11.65 -8.37
N ALA A 100 -15.05 -11.59 -8.28
CA ALA A 100 -15.85 -12.64 -7.65
C ALA A 100 -15.90 -13.93 -8.49
N ALA A 101 -15.80 -13.83 -9.81
CA ALA A 101 -15.68 -14.99 -10.70
C ALA A 101 -14.26 -15.58 -10.70
N ASP A 102 -13.25 -14.75 -10.48
CA ASP A 102 -11.85 -15.18 -10.40
C ASP A 102 -11.57 -15.94 -9.11
N THR A 103 -11.64 -17.27 -9.20
CA THR A 103 -11.32 -18.16 -8.08
C THR A 103 -9.82 -18.34 -7.87
N SER A 104 -8.96 -17.92 -8.80
CA SER A 104 -7.50 -18.12 -8.70
C SER A 104 -6.89 -17.36 -7.52
N ARG A 105 -7.54 -16.26 -7.11
CA ARG A 105 -7.11 -15.41 -5.99
C ARG A 105 -7.68 -15.85 -4.64
N ARG A 106 -8.56 -16.86 -4.61
CA ARG A 106 -9.15 -17.34 -3.36
C ARG A 106 -8.17 -18.29 -2.67
N PRO A 107 -7.93 -18.13 -1.35
CA PRO A 107 -7.16 -19.11 -0.60
C PRO A 107 -7.78 -20.51 -0.75
N PRO A 108 -6.99 -21.54 -1.08
CA PRO A 108 -7.49 -22.90 -1.12
C PRO A 108 -7.74 -23.38 0.31
N TYR A 109 -9.00 -23.70 0.63
CA TYR A 109 -9.37 -24.28 1.91
C TYR A 109 -9.45 -25.81 1.79
N LYS A 110 -9.09 -26.51 2.87
CA LYS A 110 -9.39 -27.95 2.96
C LYS A 110 -10.92 -28.17 2.95
N PRO A 111 -11.43 -29.26 2.36
CA PRO A 111 -12.87 -29.49 2.22
C PRO A 111 -13.66 -29.37 3.54
N GLU A 112 -13.08 -29.81 4.66
CA GLU A 112 -13.67 -29.73 5.99
C GLU A 112 -13.93 -28.30 6.48
N PHE A 113 -13.22 -27.30 5.93
CA PHE A 113 -13.35 -25.90 6.35
C PHE A 113 -14.22 -25.04 5.43
N VAL A 114 -14.61 -25.53 4.24
CA VAL A 114 -15.39 -24.76 3.26
C VAL A 114 -16.74 -24.29 3.82
N LYS A 115 -17.41 -25.16 4.59
CA LYS A 115 -18.69 -24.81 5.24
C LYS A 115 -18.49 -23.67 6.25
N LYS A 116 -17.46 -23.76 7.09
CA LYS A 116 -17.17 -22.76 8.12
C LYS A 116 -16.74 -21.44 7.51
N GLN A 117 -15.92 -21.47 6.46
CA GLN A 117 -15.52 -20.29 5.71
C GLN A 117 -16.75 -19.53 5.20
N ARG A 118 -17.68 -20.23 4.54
CA ARG A 118 -18.93 -19.62 4.06
C ARG A 118 -19.75 -19.01 5.20
N GLU A 119 -19.91 -19.74 6.31
CA GLU A 119 -20.62 -19.23 7.49
C GLU A 119 -19.99 -17.94 8.01
N LEU A 120 -18.66 -17.93 8.23
CA LEU A 120 -17.92 -16.77 8.73
C LEU A 120 -18.05 -15.55 7.81
N MET A 121 -18.11 -15.75 6.48
CA MET A 121 -18.33 -14.65 5.53
C MET A 121 -19.69 -13.95 5.73
N TYR A 122 -20.73 -14.69 6.14
CA TYR A 122 -22.07 -14.11 6.36
C TYR A 122 -22.32 -13.68 7.80
N THR A 123 -21.57 -14.21 8.77
CA THR A 123 -21.74 -13.89 10.20
C THR A 123 -20.60 -13.04 10.75
N ALA A 124 -19.72 -12.48 9.91
CA ALA A 124 -18.56 -11.71 10.35
C ALA A 124 -18.92 -10.64 11.38
N SER A 125 -20.01 -9.89 11.17
CA SER A 125 -20.50 -8.88 12.12
C SER A 125 -20.79 -9.39 13.53
N ARG A 126 -21.16 -10.67 13.65
CA ARG A 126 -21.48 -11.31 14.93
C ARG A 126 -20.27 -11.95 15.61
N VAL A 127 -19.30 -12.43 14.84
CA VAL A 127 -18.22 -13.30 15.35
C VAL A 127 -16.83 -12.69 15.24
N ASP A 128 -16.68 -11.57 14.52
CA ASP A 128 -15.42 -10.85 14.40
C ASP A 128 -15.08 -10.16 15.75
N PRO A 129 -13.95 -10.51 16.39
CA PRO A 129 -13.50 -9.87 17.62
C PRO A 129 -13.31 -8.36 17.47
N GLY A 130 -12.84 -7.90 16.31
CA GLY A 130 -12.57 -6.48 16.05
C GLY A 130 -13.83 -5.61 16.08
N ILE A 131 -15.00 -6.18 15.73
CA ILE A 131 -16.29 -5.48 15.83
C ILE A 131 -16.77 -5.34 17.27
N HIS A 132 -16.22 -6.17 18.18
CA HIS A 132 -16.55 -6.19 19.61
C HIS A 132 -15.44 -5.57 20.47
N CYS A 133 -14.56 -4.76 19.88
CA CYS A 133 -13.43 -4.10 20.55
C CYS A 133 -12.43 -5.07 21.22
N TYR A 134 -12.38 -6.32 20.77
CA TYR A 134 -11.34 -7.27 21.15
C TYR A 134 -10.14 -7.16 20.19
N PRO A 135 -8.95 -7.66 20.59
CA PRO A 135 -7.81 -7.71 19.69
C PRO A 135 -8.15 -8.42 18.39
N ALA A 136 -7.73 -7.85 17.26
CA ALA A 136 -8.07 -8.32 15.91
C ALA A 136 -7.60 -9.77 15.64
N GLY A 137 -6.55 -10.23 16.32
CA GLY A 137 -5.98 -11.58 16.18
C GLY A 137 -5.33 -11.83 14.81
N VAL A 138 -4.70 -12.99 14.63
CA VAL A 138 -4.10 -13.39 13.35
C VAL A 138 -5.19 -13.96 12.42
N PRO A 139 -5.27 -13.57 11.13
CA PRO A 139 -4.34 -12.72 10.39
C PRO A 139 -4.72 -11.22 10.33
N ARG A 140 -5.81 -10.81 11.01
CA ARG A 140 -6.33 -9.44 10.87
C ARG A 140 -5.36 -8.37 11.40
N VAL A 141 -4.57 -8.68 12.42
CA VAL A 141 -3.48 -7.84 12.96
C VAL A 141 -2.35 -7.58 11.95
N GLY A 142 -2.36 -8.23 10.78
CA GLY A 142 -1.41 -7.95 9.70
C GLY A 142 0.00 -8.53 9.94
N ALA A 143 0.99 -7.89 9.33
CA ALA A 143 2.40 -8.21 9.51
C ALA A 143 2.91 -7.61 10.84
N PRO A 144 3.92 -8.23 11.49
CA PRO A 144 4.53 -7.64 12.68
C PRO A 144 5.21 -6.31 12.36
N SER A 145 5.16 -5.39 13.31
CA SER A 145 5.85 -4.10 13.25
C SER A 145 7.35 -4.24 13.43
N GLU A 146 7.79 -5.25 14.18
CA GLU A 146 9.19 -5.53 14.41
C GLU A 146 9.42 -7.04 14.50
N ILE A 147 10.55 -7.48 13.97
CA ILE A 147 11.00 -8.87 14.04
C ILE A 147 12.37 -8.87 14.71
N VAL A 148 12.55 -9.76 15.69
CA VAL A 148 13.84 -10.02 16.31
C VAL A 148 14.18 -11.49 16.14
N GLN A 149 15.26 -11.78 15.41
CA GLN A 149 15.77 -13.15 15.28
C GLN A 149 16.96 -13.37 16.20
N THR A 150 16.93 -14.50 16.90
CA THR A 150 18.03 -15.07 17.67
C THR A 150 18.45 -16.38 17.01
N PRO A 151 19.59 -17.00 17.38
CA PRO A 151 20.00 -18.27 16.76
C PRO A 151 19.01 -19.42 16.99
N ASN A 152 18.07 -19.29 17.94
CA ASN A 152 17.16 -20.37 18.34
C ASN A 152 15.68 -19.98 18.31
N SER A 153 15.35 -18.71 18.04
CA SER A 153 13.99 -18.19 18.20
C SER A 153 13.75 -16.94 17.37
N VAL A 154 12.52 -16.76 16.91
CA VAL A 154 12.06 -15.55 16.23
C VAL A 154 10.92 -14.94 17.04
N TYR A 155 11.08 -13.67 17.42
CA TYR A 155 10.06 -12.90 18.11
C TYR A 155 9.38 -11.98 17.09
N LEU A 156 8.05 -12.03 17.04
CA LEU A 156 7.22 -11.20 16.18
C LEU A 156 6.49 -10.20 17.08
N MET A 157 6.79 -8.92 16.93
CA MET A 157 6.25 -7.85 17.73
C MET A 157 5.20 -7.11 16.91
N TYR A 158 4.00 -7.03 17.47
CA TYR A 158 2.86 -6.34 16.84
C TYR A 158 2.60 -5.07 17.63
N ALA A 159 2.61 -3.91 16.97
CA ALA A 159 2.06 -2.70 17.55
C ALA A 159 0.53 -2.85 17.62
N ASP A 160 -0.08 -2.51 18.76
CA ASP A 160 -1.54 -2.39 18.84
C ASP A 160 -1.94 -1.14 18.04
N GLU A 161 -2.94 -1.25 17.16
CA GLU A 161 -3.48 -0.15 16.34
C GLU A 161 -4.05 1.01 17.19
N ARG A 162 -4.02 0.91 18.53
CA ARG A 162 -4.60 1.86 19.49
C ARG A 162 -3.61 2.88 20.08
N ASP A 163 -2.31 2.75 19.81
CA ASP A 163 -1.27 3.61 20.39
C ASP A 163 -0.61 4.60 19.37
N GLU A 164 -1.22 4.81 18.20
CA GLU A 164 -0.79 5.80 17.18
C GLU A 164 -1.90 6.75 16.72
#